data_AF-A0A814MPN5-F1
#
_entry.id   AF-A0A814MPN5-F1
#
_cell.length_a   1.000
_cell.length_b   1.000
_cell.length_c   1.000
_cell.angle_alpha   90.00
_cell.angle_beta   90.00
_cell.angle_gamma   90.00
#
_symmetry.space_group_name_H-M   'P 1'
#
loop_
_entity.id
_entity.type
_entity.pdbx_description
1 polymer ?
#
loop_
_entity_poly.entity_id
_entity_poly.type
_entity_poly.pdbx_seq_one_letter_code
_entity_poly.pdbx_strand_id
1 'polypeptide(L)'
;MNITKHDVQCVWGGTLAGILLKTTSSENRTSIPTTKILCIHGWLDNLNSLLPLAKLLIHRHPNYEIYLYDRAGHGFSSHIPRGFDYSAIHNMQDLRTVVRSLGWNKGKFSIIGHSYGATMPVIYAANYPNEVSCIVAIDALPRPEPSSENLYEIYGARLDMSLEFHQKPSRNFETDLTFEKVLELTKSTRPGITDEAARILIERSVRKDTNNKLHFTRDEALKVLSLQAFTENSAKELIQAAKAPILFIGATNPPWPRSQKIIDLFQQYNPMFEIVLIDGPHHLHMTHVHEVADHIERYFKKYLYQLSTLNIDKTKLDIPCIWGGTLTGVLVKSDSTDIQASEVPTTKIIGIHGWLDNLNSLLPLTEELLNRHPDYEFYLYDRAGHGFSSHIPKGLDYSQAHNLQDLRAIIQHLGWNKEKIVILGHSYGALLGITYAASYPNEIACLIAIDAIPQINKAKENFFRIQADRVDKSLQNHQKPPRNFEVNLTFEKAFELTKITRPGITDEAARLLTERSIRTDANNRVYFTRDEALKILSLVPFSSDMARDSIEGTTAPVLFIGATEPQWPRAEHAVEYFKERNPNFETMFIDGPHHLHMTHVHTVAERTEQFLNKHLSHASTSISSDNQI
;
A
#
# COMPACT_ATOMS: atom_id res chain seq x y z
N MET A 1 -14.64 17.84 12.89
CA MET A 1 -13.71 18.24 11.80
C MET A 1 -13.32 19.68 12.04
N ASN A 2 -12.03 19.97 12.10
CA ASN A 2 -11.49 21.32 12.21
C ASN A 2 -10.99 21.76 10.82
N ILE A 3 -11.50 22.91 10.35
CA ILE A 3 -11.04 23.56 9.13
C ILE A 3 -10.28 24.80 9.58
N THR A 4 -8.96 24.77 9.45
CA THR A 4 -8.10 25.89 9.84
C THR A 4 -7.62 26.61 8.60
N LYS A 5 -7.75 27.94 8.59
CA LYS A 5 -7.10 28.79 7.60
C LYS A 5 -5.58 28.61 7.72
N HIS A 6 -4.92 28.34 6.59
CA HIS A 6 -3.47 28.13 6.52
C HIS A 6 -2.97 28.70 5.20
N ASP A 7 -2.59 29.97 5.21
CA ASP A 7 -2.10 30.67 4.03
C ASP A 7 -0.58 30.46 3.87
N VAL A 8 -0.11 30.36 2.63
CA VAL A 8 1.32 30.14 2.31
C VAL A 8 1.89 31.39 1.66
N GLN A 9 3.02 31.88 2.18
CA GLN A 9 3.75 33.00 1.58
C GLN A 9 4.62 32.52 0.42
N CYS A 10 4.51 33.20 -0.72
CA CYS A 10 5.28 32.90 -1.92
C CYS A 10 6.55 33.74 -2.03
N VAL A 11 7.55 33.19 -2.74
CA VAL A 11 8.84 33.86 -2.97
C VAL A 11 8.72 35.14 -3.81
N TRP A 12 7.66 35.28 -4.59
CA TRP A 12 7.35 36.48 -5.37
C TRP A 12 6.60 37.56 -4.56
N GLY A 13 6.38 37.33 -3.26
CA GLY A 13 5.87 38.34 -2.31
C GLY A 13 4.36 38.33 -2.09
N GLY A 14 3.60 37.49 -2.79
CA GLY A 14 2.17 37.30 -2.52
C GLY A 14 1.87 36.09 -1.64
N THR A 15 0.58 35.85 -1.45
CA THR A 15 0.07 34.83 -0.55
C THR A 15 -0.88 33.88 -1.29
N LEU A 16 -0.71 32.57 -1.09
CA LEU A 16 -1.65 31.55 -1.51
C LEU A 16 -2.61 31.27 -0.35
N ALA A 17 -3.89 31.55 -0.56
CA ALA A 17 -4.92 31.35 0.44
C ALA A 17 -5.30 29.86 0.53
N GLY A 18 -5.18 29.28 1.72
CA GLY A 18 -5.32 27.84 1.91
C GLY A 18 -6.11 27.45 3.15
N ILE A 19 -6.57 26.20 3.16
CA ILE A 19 -7.25 25.58 4.30
C ILE A 19 -6.70 24.18 4.54
N LEU A 20 -6.57 23.84 5.82
CA LEU A 20 -6.17 22.53 6.28
C LEU A 20 -7.34 21.87 7.01
N LEU A 21 -7.74 20.70 6.55
CA LEU A 21 -8.81 19.89 7.14
C LEU A 21 -8.15 18.77 7.97
N LYS A 22 -8.50 18.71 9.26
CA LYS A 22 -8.07 17.67 10.20
C LYS A 22 -9.21 17.27 11.13
N THR A 23 -9.21 16.03 11.61
CA THR A 23 -10.11 15.62 12.70
C THR A 23 -9.49 15.99 14.04
N THR A 24 -10.21 16.71 14.90
CA THR A 24 -9.82 16.96 16.30
C THR A 24 -10.20 15.74 17.14
N SER A 25 -9.23 14.94 17.56
CA SER A 25 -9.40 13.99 18.66
C SER A 25 -8.50 14.41 19.82
N SER A 26 -9.12 14.96 20.87
CA SER A 26 -8.62 14.79 22.23
C SER A 26 -8.73 13.29 22.56
N GLU A 27 -7.65 12.72 23.09
CA GLU A 27 -7.52 11.33 23.56
C GLU A 27 -7.06 10.29 22.49
N ASN A 28 -5.82 9.82 22.69
CA ASN A 28 -5.22 8.56 22.23
C ASN A 28 -5.41 8.14 20.75
N ARG A 29 -4.72 8.81 19.82
CA ARG A 29 -4.38 8.21 18.51
C ARG A 29 -2.86 8.11 18.34
N THR A 30 -2.29 6.97 18.72
CA THR A 30 -0.85 6.66 18.52
C THR A 30 -0.61 5.44 17.62
N SER A 31 -1.57 5.00 16.80
CA SER A 31 -1.37 3.78 15.98
C SER A 31 -1.71 3.87 14.47
N ILE A 32 -2.49 4.85 13.98
CA ILE A 32 -2.80 4.94 12.54
C ILE A 32 -2.00 6.09 11.90
N PRO A 33 -1.11 5.79 10.93
CA PRO A 33 -0.39 6.82 10.19
C PRO A 33 -1.35 7.81 9.50
N THR A 34 -1.06 9.10 9.63
CA THR A 34 -1.84 10.14 8.97
C THR A 34 -1.55 10.16 7.47
N THR A 35 -2.58 9.97 6.64
CA THR A 35 -2.45 10.13 5.18
C THR A 35 -2.58 11.60 4.82
N LYS A 36 -1.52 12.16 4.23
CA LYS A 36 -1.48 13.55 3.78
C LYS A 36 -1.94 13.66 2.33
N ILE A 37 -2.90 14.53 2.05
CA ILE A 37 -3.51 14.70 0.73
C ILE A 37 -3.48 16.17 0.35
N LEU A 38 -2.86 16.48 -0.78
CA LEU A 38 -2.85 17.81 -1.37
C LEU A 38 -3.89 17.89 -2.49
N CYS A 39 -4.79 18.87 -2.45
CA CYS A 39 -5.80 19.09 -3.48
C CYS A 39 -5.46 20.31 -4.35
N ILE A 40 -5.52 20.16 -5.67
CA ILE A 40 -5.21 21.20 -6.64
C ILE A 40 -6.37 21.39 -7.63
N HIS A 41 -7.00 22.57 -7.61
CA HIS A 41 -8.16 22.88 -8.45
C HIS A 41 -7.78 23.19 -9.91
N GLY A 42 -8.79 23.15 -10.80
CA GLY A 42 -8.68 23.46 -12.23
C GLY A 42 -8.50 24.96 -12.54
N TRP A 43 -8.29 25.26 -13.82
CA TRP A 43 -8.16 26.63 -14.31
C TRP A 43 -9.50 27.39 -14.19
N LEU A 44 -9.47 28.64 -13.71
CA LEU A 44 -10.62 29.50 -13.44
C LEU A 44 -11.60 29.00 -12.36
N ASP A 45 -11.28 27.91 -11.66
CA ASP A 45 -11.95 27.49 -10.44
C ASP A 45 -11.31 28.14 -9.20
N ASN A 46 -11.54 27.57 -8.03
CA ASN A 46 -10.89 27.88 -6.77
C ASN A 46 -10.97 26.62 -5.88
N LEU A 47 -10.37 26.65 -4.69
CA LEU A 47 -10.31 25.47 -3.83
C LEU A 47 -11.70 24.92 -3.41
N ASN A 48 -12.78 25.72 -3.52
CA ASN A 48 -14.12 25.24 -3.21
C ASN A 48 -14.61 24.17 -4.21
N SER A 49 -14.00 24.03 -5.39
CA SER A 49 -14.39 22.94 -6.31
C SER A 49 -14.12 21.56 -5.70
N LEU A 50 -12.99 21.40 -5.01
CA LEU A 50 -12.59 20.15 -4.37
C LEU A 50 -13.04 20.04 -2.90
N LEU A 51 -13.60 21.10 -2.32
CA LEU A 51 -14.00 21.13 -0.92
C LEU A 51 -15.08 20.09 -0.56
N PRO A 52 -16.15 19.88 -1.36
CA PRO A 52 -17.14 18.83 -1.08
C PRO A 52 -16.50 17.44 -1.01
N LEU A 53 -15.64 17.12 -1.97
CA LEU A 53 -14.91 15.86 -2.02
C LEU A 53 -13.97 15.71 -0.82
N ALA A 54 -13.19 16.74 -0.49
CA ALA A 54 -12.29 16.71 0.66
C ALA A 54 -13.04 16.53 1.99
N LYS A 55 -14.19 17.20 2.17
CA LYS A 55 -15.06 17.03 3.35
C LYS A 55 -15.60 15.61 3.44
N LEU A 56 -16.03 15.02 2.33
CA LEU A 56 -16.51 13.64 2.30
C LEU A 56 -15.40 12.65 2.67
N LEU A 57 -14.22 12.79 2.05
CA LEU A 57 -13.07 11.92 2.29
C LEU A 57 -12.59 11.98 3.75
N ILE A 58 -12.46 13.17 4.35
CA ILE A 58 -12.03 13.28 5.75
C ILE A 58 -13.11 12.82 6.74
N HIS A 59 -14.39 12.94 6.37
CA HIS A 59 -15.50 12.43 7.17
C HIS A 59 -15.47 10.89 7.21
N ARG A 60 -15.25 10.24 6.06
CA ARG A 60 -15.13 8.79 5.93
C ARG A 60 -13.79 8.24 6.47
N HIS A 61 -12.71 9.03 6.37
CA HIS A 61 -11.37 8.67 6.83
C HIS A 61 -10.78 9.70 7.79
N PRO A 62 -11.08 9.58 9.10
CA PRO A 62 -10.63 10.55 10.11
C PRO A 62 -9.11 10.65 10.29
N ASN A 63 -8.32 9.72 9.74
CA ASN A 63 -6.86 9.72 9.71
C ASN A 63 -6.28 10.55 8.55
N TYR A 64 -7.12 11.18 7.73
CA TYR A 64 -6.66 12.05 6.65
C TYR A 64 -6.33 13.46 7.14
N GLU A 65 -5.27 14.01 6.57
CA GLU A 65 -4.89 15.41 6.63
C GLU A 65 -4.96 15.97 5.21
N ILE A 66 -5.97 16.79 4.92
CA ILE A 66 -6.23 17.29 3.56
C ILE A 66 -5.97 18.79 3.50
N TYR A 67 -5.08 19.21 2.61
CA TYR A 67 -4.79 20.61 2.35
C TYR A 67 -5.31 21.02 0.98
N LEU A 68 -6.06 22.12 0.92
CA LEU A 68 -6.52 22.75 -0.30
C LEU A 68 -6.04 24.20 -0.33
N TYR A 69 -5.70 24.71 -1.50
CA TYR A 69 -5.33 26.10 -1.67
C TYR A 69 -5.83 26.66 -2.99
N ASP A 70 -6.06 27.96 -3.02
CA ASP A 70 -6.23 28.66 -4.28
C ASP A 70 -4.88 28.91 -4.91
N ARG A 71 -4.76 28.59 -6.18
CA ARG A 71 -3.59 28.95 -6.97
C ARG A 71 -3.48 30.47 -7.11
N ALA A 72 -2.28 30.97 -7.42
CA ALA A 72 -2.07 32.39 -7.65
C ALA A 72 -3.10 32.94 -8.65
N GLY A 73 -3.60 34.15 -8.37
CA GLY A 73 -4.63 34.79 -9.16
C GLY A 73 -6.03 34.19 -9.04
N HIS A 74 -6.23 33.07 -8.35
CA HIS A 74 -7.56 32.45 -8.17
C HIS A 74 -8.07 32.69 -6.75
N GLY A 75 -9.39 32.67 -6.60
CA GLY A 75 -10.08 32.83 -5.33
C GLY A 75 -9.47 33.95 -4.47
N PHE A 76 -9.15 33.68 -3.21
CA PHE A 76 -8.57 34.67 -2.30
C PHE A 76 -7.03 34.72 -2.31
N SER A 77 -6.36 34.01 -3.21
CA SER A 77 -4.91 34.14 -3.39
C SER A 77 -4.55 35.48 -4.04
N SER A 78 -3.35 35.97 -3.72
CA SER A 78 -2.81 37.17 -4.35
C SER A 78 -2.69 37.00 -5.86
N HIS A 79 -2.88 38.10 -6.57
CA HIS A 79 -2.57 38.21 -8.00
C HIS A 79 -1.05 38.31 -8.15
N ILE A 80 -0.49 37.67 -9.18
CA ILE A 80 0.94 37.87 -9.47
C ILE A 80 1.18 39.33 -9.88
N PRO A 81 2.37 39.89 -9.63
CA PRO A 81 2.66 41.27 -10.01
C PRO A 81 2.45 41.51 -11.51
N ARG A 82 1.92 42.68 -11.86
CA ARG A 82 1.68 43.07 -13.25
C ARG A 82 2.98 42.97 -14.04
N GLY A 83 2.92 42.34 -15.22
CA GLY A 83 4.07 42.12 -16.11
C GLY A 83 4.67 40.72 -16.01
N PHE A 84 4.20 39.90 -15.07
CA PHE A 84 4.49 38.46 -15.00
C PHE A 84 3.31 37.65 -15.53
N ASP A 85 3.58 36.43 -16.00
CA ASP A 85 2.58 35.50 -16.49
C ASP A 85 2.34 34.34 -15.52
N TYR A 86 1.13 33.76 -15.59
CA TYR A 86 0.77 32.54 -14.86
C TYR A 86 1.36 31.29 -15.53
N SER A 87 2.66 31.30 -15.82
CA SER A 87 3.36 30.22 -16.52
C SER A 87 3.32 28.91 -15.74
N ALA A 88 3.50 27.80 -16.46
CA ALA A 88 3.61 26.48 -15.82
C ALA A 88 4.74 26.44 -14.77
N ILE A 89 5.88 27.09 -15.02
CA ILE A 89 7.00 27.10 -14.07
C ILE A 89 6.66 27.88 -12.79
N HIS A 90 5.97 29.01 -12.88
CA HIS A 90 5.49 29.74 -11.71
C HIS A 90 4.51 28.89 -10.89
N ASN A 91 3.56 28.21 -11.55
CA ASN A 91 2.64 27.31 -10.87
C ASN A 91 3.35 26.14 -10.16
N MET A 92 4.43 25.61 -10.74
CA MET A 92 5.25 24.57 -10.10
C MET A 92 6.08 25.11 -8.92
N GLN A 93 6.56 26.35 -9.00
CA GLN A 93 7.24 27.03 -7.88
C GLN A 93 6.27 27.26 -6.71
N ASP A 94 5.05 27.71 -6.99
CA ASP A 94 3.98 27.85 -5.99
C ASP A 94 3.65 26.51 -5.34
N LEU A 95 3.44 25.45 -6.14
CA LEU A 95 3.20 24.10 -5.63
C LEU A 95 4.35 23.62 -4.73
N ARG A 96 5.60 23.79 -5.16
CA ARG A 96 6.77 23.42 -4.34
C ARG A 96 6.84 24.25 -3.05
N THR A 97 6.44 25.52 -3.09
CA THR A 97 6.38 26.39 -1.92
C THR A 97 5.33 25.90 -0.92
N VAL A 98 4.14 25.53 -1.38
CA VAL A 98 3.09 24.91 -0.56
C VAL A 98 3.61 23.65 0.14
N VAL A 99 4.17 22.70 -0.62
CA VAL A 99 4.66 21.43 -0.06
C VAL A 99 5.76 21.65 0.99
N ARG A 100 6.68 22.60 0.75
CA ARG A 100 7.73 22.96 1.71
C ARG A 100 7.19 23.68 2.94
N SER A 101 6.22 24.59 2.78
CA SER A 101 5.58 25.32 3.89
C SER A 101 4.85 24.37 4.84
N LEU A 102 4.21 23.34 4.30
CA LEU A 102 3.55 22.29 5.08
C LEU A 102 4.56 21.30 5.71
N GLY A 103 5.84 21.34 5.31
CA GLY A 103 6.86 20.38 5.72
C GLY A 103 6.65 18.98 5.13
N TRP A 104 5.78 18.84 4.13
CA TRP A 104 5.43 17.54 3.52
C TRP A 104 6.52 17.00 2.61
N ASN A 105 7.45 17.85 2.16
CA ASN A 105 8.66 17.46 1.42
C ASN A 105 9.62 16.55 2.22
N LYS A 106 9.39 16.34 3.52
CA LYS A 106 10.18 15.45 4.39
C LYS A 106 9.65 14.01 4.42
N GLY A 107 8.51 13.75 3.78
CA GLY A 107 7.89 12.44 3.72
C GLY A 107 7.14 12.25 2.41
N LYS A 108 6.23 11.29 2.37
CA LYS A 108 5.35 11.08 1.21
C LYS A 108 3.95 11.65 1.46
N PHE A 109 3.31 12.11 0.38
CA PHE A 109 1.93 12.58 0.39
C PHE A 109 1.24 12.23 -0.94
N SER A 110 -0.09 12.21 -0.94
CA SER A 110 -0.89 11.98 -2.14
C SER A 110 -1.41 13.29 -2.71
N ILE A 111 -1.70 13.32 -4.02
CA ILE A 111 -2.20 14.53 -4.67
C ILE A 111 -3.48 14.21 -5.45
N ILE A 112 -4.54 14.99 -5.20
CA ILE A 112 -5.80 14.94 -5.96
C ILE A 112 -5.90 16.23 -6.76
N GLY A 113 -5.93 16.13 -8.07
CA GLY A 113 -6.03 17.27 -8.97
C GLY A 113 -7.23 17.17 -9.89
N HIS A 114 -7.83 18.30 -10.24
CA HIS A 114 -8.87 18.39 -11.27
C HIS A 114 -8.42 19.24 -12.46
N SER A 115 -8.73 18.80 -13.67
CA SER A 115 -8.47 19.56 -14.91
C SER A 115 -7.01 20.01 -15.01
N TYR A 116 -6.72 21.30 -15.19
CA TYR A 116 -5.34 21.77 -15.17
C TYR A 116 -4.60 21.43 -13.85
N GLY A 117 -5.29 21.42 -12.72
CA GLY A 117 -4.75 20.93 -11.45
C GLY A 117 -4.48 19.43 -11.41
N ALA A 118 -5.02 18.63 -12.33
CA ALA A 118 -4.74 17.19 -12.48
C ALA A 118 -3.47 16.90 -13.29
N THR A 119 -2.97 17.85 -14.08
CA THR A 119 -1.74 17.68 -14.87
C THR A 119 -0.48 18.02 -14.06
N MET A 120 -0.57 19.00 -13.16
CA MET A 120 0.53 19.41 -12.28
C MET A 120 1.10 18.28 -11.39
N PRO A 121 0.29 17.39 -10.78
CA PRO A 121 0.77 16.30 -9.95
C PRO A 121 1.70 15.34 -10.70
N VAL A 122 1.40 15.03 -11.96
CA VAL A 122 2.24 14.14 -12.77
C VAL A 122 3.61 14.78 -13.02
N ILE A 123 3.61 16.08 -13.35
CA ILE A 123 4.84 16.84 -13.53
C ILE A 123 5.63 16.93 -12.22
N TYR A 124 4.94 17.16 -11.10
CA TYR A 124 5.56 17.18 -9.78
C TYR A 124 6.22 15.85 -9.43
N ALA A 125 5.49 14.74 -9.61
CA ALA A 125 6.00 13.41 -9.32
C ALA A 125 7.18 13.02 -10.22
N ALA A 126 7.20 13.46 -11.48
CA ALA A 126 8.36 13.25 -12.35
C ALA A 126 9.63 13.93 -11.82
N ASN A 127 9.49 15.11 -11.20
CA ASN A 127 10.62 15.86 -10.62
C ASN A 127 10.96 15.41 -9.19
N TYR A 128 9.99 14.93 -8.42
CA TYR A 128 10.11 14.52 -7.03
C TYR A 128 9.49 13.14 -6.77
N PRO A 129 9.95 12.07 -7.44
CA PRO A 129 9.25 10.77 -7.47
C PRO A 129 9.18 10.06 -6.12
N ASN A 130 10.06 10.42 -5.18
CA ASN A 130 10.10 9.82 -3.86
C ASN A 130 9.19 10.54 -2.84
N GLU A 131 8.60 11.68 -3.19
CA GLU A 131 7.73 12.46 -2.30
C GLU A 131 6.23 12.18 -2.53
N VAL A 132 5.86 11.53 -3.63
CA VAL A 132 4.45 11.30 -4.00
C VAL A 132 4.05 9.85 -3.77
N SER A 133 3.06 9.60 -2.92
CA SER A 133 2.54 8.26 -2.65
C SER A 133 1.56 7.79 -3.71
N CYS A 134 0.63 8.66 -4.14
CA CYS A 134 -0.41 8.38 -5.14
C CYS A 134 -0.88 9.68 -5.80
N ILE A 135 -1.36 9.57 -7.04
CA ILE A 135 -2.00 10.66 -7.78
C ILE A 135 -3.42 10.27 -8.17
N VAL A 136 -4.38 11.17 -7.96
CA VAL A 136 -5.70 11.10 -8.57
C VAL A 136 -5.85 12.28 -9.52
N ALA A 137 -5.96 11.97 -10.81
CA ALA A 137 -6.13 12.93 -11.89
C ALA A 137 -7.58 12.91 -12.37
N ILE A 138 -8.33 13.96 -12.03
CA ILE A 138 -9.76 14.07 -12.37
C ILE A 138 -9.89 14.86 -13.68
N ASP A 139 -10.31 14.12 -14.70
CA ASP A 139 -10.72 14.57 -16.03
C ASP A 139 -9.70 15.39 -16.84
N ALA A 140 -8.40 15.29 -16.49
CA ALA A 140 -7.31 15.67 -17.38
C ALA A 140 -6.01 14.89 -17.07
N LEU A 141 -5.18 14.74 -18.10
CA LEU A 141 -3.80 14.25 -18.03
C LEU A 141 -2.88 15.25 -18.78
N PRO A 142 -1.57 15.28 -18.52
CA PRO A 142 -0.62 16.11 -19.27
C PRO A 142 -0.65 15.72 -20.75
N ARG A 143 -1.24 16.59 -21.59
CA ARG A 143 -1.44 16.31 -23.01
C ARG A 143 -0.26 16.84 -23.84
N PRO A 144 0.38 16.00 -24.69
CA PRO A 144 1.35 16.49 -25.66
C PRO A 144 0.65 17.29 -26.78
N GLU A 145 1.32 18.33 -27.28
CA GLU A 145 0.84 19.10 -28.43
C GLU A 145 1.03 18.25 -29.71
N PRO A 146 0.05 18.23 -30.63
CA PRO A 146 0.02 17.28 -31.74
C PRO A 146 1.11 17.45 -32.81
N SER A 147 1.85 18.56 -32.84
CA SER A 147 3.06 18.68 -33.67
C SER A 147 4.09 19.63 -33.03
N SER A 148 5.36 19.23 -33.03
CA SER A 148 6.48 20.10 -32.65
C SER A 148 6.70 21.26 -33.62
N GLU A 149 6.07 21.21 -34.80
CA GLU A 149 6.34 22.10 -35.94
C GLU A 149 5.80 23.52 -35.75
N ASN A 150 4.80 23.75 -34.88
CA ASN A 150 4.18 25.08 -34.68
C ASN A 150 4.26 25.62 -33.24
N LEU A 151 5.05 25.00 -32.35
CA LEU A 151 5.13 25.40 -30.94
C LEU A 151 5.57 26.86 -30.77
N TYR A 152 6.54 27.32 -31.58
CA TYR A 152 7.05 28.69 -31.50
C TYR A 152 6.01 29.74 -31.91
N GLU A 153 5.13 29.43 -32.87
CA GLU A 153 4.04 30.31 -33.27
C GLU A 153 2.98 30.43 -32.16
N ILE A 154 2.65 29.30 -31.50
CA ILE A 154 1.75 29.28 -30.35
C ILE A 154 2.34 30.11 -29.20
N TYR A 155 3.64 29.97 -28.92
CA TYR A 155 4.31 30.77 -27.89
C TYR A 155 4.31 32.26 -28.26
N GLY A 156 4.61 32.63 -29.51
CA GLY A 156 4.55 34.01 -30.00
C GLY A 156 3.15 34.62 -29.83
N ALA A 157 2.11 33.93 -30.28
CA ALA A 157 0.73 34.39 -30.15
C ALA A 157 0.29 34.53 -28.69
N ARG A 158 0.72 33.63 -27.79
CA ARG A 158 0.43 33.74 -26.35
C ARG A 158 1.18 34.89 -25.68
N LEU A 159 2.41 35.18 -26.11
CA LEU A 159 3.17 36.34 -25.66
C LEU A 159 2.49 37.64 -26.06
N ASP A 160 2.09 37.77 -27.33
CA ASP A 160 1.35 38.94 -27.82
C ASP A 160 0.03 39.11 -27.07
N MET A 161 -0.73 38.03 -26.90
CA MET A 161 -1.96 38.04 -26.10
C MET A 161 -1.70 38.49 -24.66
N SER A 162 -0.66 37.96 -24.01
CA SER A 162 -0.26 38.37 -22.66
C SER A 162 0.06 39.86 -22.59
N LEU A 163 0.85 40.38 -23.54
CA LEU A 163 1.20 41.80 -23.63
C LEU A 163 -0.03 42.68 -23.84
N GLU A 164 -0.92 42.32 -24.76
CA GLU A 164 -2.17 43.05 -25.00
C GLU A 164 -3.06 43.11 -23.76
N PHE A 165 -3.16 42.00 -23.02
CA PHE A 165 -3.93 41.97 -21.77
C PHE A 165 -3.28 42.85 -20.69
N HIS A 166 -1.95 42.82 -20.56
CA HIS A 166 -1.22 43.64 -19.59
C HIS A 166 -1.22 45.13 -19.91
N GLN A 167 -1.43 45.52 -21.18
CA GLN A 167 -1.51 46.93 -21.60
C GLN A 167 -2.91 47.54 -21.35
N LYS A 168 -3.97 46.72 -21.34
CA LYS A 168 -5.33 47.22 -21.06
C LYS A 168 -5.47 47.61 -19.58
N PRO A 169 -6.16 48.72 -19.25
CA PRO A 169 -6.53 49.00 -17.86
C PRO A 169 -7.44 47.86 -17.36
N SER A 170 -7.17 47.35 -16.16
CA SER A 170 -7.95 46.28 -15.53
C SER A 170 -9.44 46.67 -15.54
N ARG A 171 -10.30 45.82 -16.11
CA ARG A 171 -11.74 46.06 -16.21
C ARG A 171 -12.45 45.71 -14.89
N ASN A 172 -11.91 46.14 -13.75
CA ASN A 172 -12.49 45.89 -12.42
C ASN A 172 -13.72 46.75 -12.09
N PHE A 173 -14.56 47.04 -13.09
CA PHE A 173 -15.78 47.83 -12.90
C PHE A 173 -16.92 47.31 -13.80
N GLU A 174 -17.29 46.03 -13.67
CA GLU A 174 -18.71 45.71 -13.90
C GLU A 174 -19.48 46.27 -12.70
N THR A 175 -20.00 47.49 -12.85
CA THR A 175 -20.56 48.28 -11.76
C THR A 175 -21.82 47.69 -11.13
N ASP A 176 -22.40 46.65 -11.75
CA ASP A 176 -23.68 46.01 -11.41
C ASP A 176 -23.58 44.47 -11.29
N LEU A 177 -22.46 43.95 -10.78
CA LEU A 177 -22.32 42.50 -10.55
C LEU A 177 -23.27 42.03 -9.44
N THR A 178 -24.23 41.14 -9.76
CA THR A 178 -25.11 40.48 -8.78
C THR A 178 -24.75 39.00 -8.62
N PHE A 179 -25.15 38.37 -7.51
CA PHE A 179 -24.92 36.95 -7.30
C PHE A 179 -25.57 36.10 -8.41
N GLU A 180 -26.78 36.48 -8.82
CA GLU A 180 -27.54 35.83 -9.89
C GLU A 180 -26.79 35.92 -11.22
N LYS A 181 -26.19 37.09 -11.53
CA LYS A 181 -25.42 37.25 -12.76
C LYS A 181 -24.15 36.40 -12.75
N VAL A 182 -23.47 36.33 -11.60
CA VAL A 182 -22.29 35.48 -11.44
C VAL A 182 -22.65 33.99 -11.53
N LEU A 183 -23.82 33.59 -11.02
CA LEU A 183 -24.34 32.23 -11.15
C LEU A 183 -24.63 31.88 -12.62
N GLU A 184 -25.29 32.77 -13.36
CA GLU A 184 -25.54 32.61 -14.78
C GLU A 184 -24.22 32.44 -15.57
N LEU A 185 -23.23 33.31 -15.33
CA LEU A 185 -21.91 33.25 -15.96
C LEU A 185 -21.13 31.99 -15.59
N THR A 186 -21.21 31.55 -14.33
CA THR A 186 -20.55 30.32 -13.88
C THR A 186 -21.12 29.10 -14.60
N LYS A 187 -22.44 29.02 -14.76
CA LYS A 187 -23.11 27.92 -15.47
C LYS A 187 -22.88 27.95 -16.97
N SER A 188 -22.88 29.13 -17.61
CA SER A 188 -22.68 29.23 -19.06
C SER A 188 -21.27 28.83 -19.51
N THR A 189 -20.28 28.97 -18.62
CA THR A 189 -18.88 28.60 -18.88
C THR A 189 -18.54 27.18 -18.42
N ARG A 190 -19.46 26.47 -17.75
CA ARG A 190 -19.24 25.12 -17.20
C ARG A 190 -20.45 24.21 -17.50
N PRO A 191 -20.55 23.69 -18.73
CA PRO A 191 -21.66 22.81 -19.11
C PRO A 191 -21.81 21.64 -18.14
N GLY A 192 -23.05 21.41 -17.69
CA GLY A 192 -23.43 20.30 -16.81
C GLY A 192 -23.14 20.51 -15.31
N ILE A 193 -22.60 21.65 -14.89
CA ILE A 193 -22.50 21.97 -13.45
C ILE A 193 -23.90 22.16 -12.85
N THR A 194 -24.13 21.63 -11.64
CA THR A 194 -25.39 21.83 -10.91
C THR A 194 -25.44 23.21 -10.25
N ASP A 195 -26.63 23.70 -9.92
CA ASP A 195 -26.81 24.97 -9.21
C ASP A 195 -26.10 24.97 -7.85
N GLU A 196 -26.16 23.86 -7.13
CA GLU A 196 -25.47 23.68 -5.84
C GLU A 196 -23.95 23.79 -6.00
N ALA A 197 -23.37 23.06 -6.96
CA ALA A 197 -21.94 23.11 -7.23
C ALA A 197 -21.48 24.50 -7.69
N ALA A 198 -22.27 25.17 -8.54
CA ALA A 198 -22.00 26.53 -8.97
C ALA A 198 -22.02 27.52 -7.79
N ARG A 199 -23.00 27.42 -6.88
CA ARG A 199 -23.07 28.28 -5.68
C ARG A 199 -21.82 28.14 -4.80
N ILE A 200 -21.36 26.91 -4.58
CA ILE A 200 -20.12 26.60 -3.83
C ILE A 200 -18.90 27.30 -4.45
N LEU A 201 -18.76 27.29 -5.78
CA LEU A 201 -17.65 28.00 -6.46
C LEU A 201 -17.73 29.51 -6.26
N ILE A 202 -18.93 30.08 -6.29
CA ILE A 202 -19.15 31.53 -6.27
C ILE A 202 -18.79 32.13 -4.93
N GLU A 203 -19.00 31.42 -3.83
CA GLU A 203 -18.62 31.85 -2.46
C GLU A 203 -17.17 32.35 -2.36
N ARG A 204 -16.29 31.83 -3.23
CA ARG A 204 -14.87 32.19 -3.27
C ARG A 204 -14.44 32.83 -4.58
N SER A 205 -15.34 32.96 -5.55
CA SER A 205 -15.09 33.63 -6.83
C SER A 205 -15.39 35.13 -6.80
N VAL A 206 -16.06 35.61 -5.75
CA VAL A 206 -16.40 37.04 -5.58
C VAL A 206 -16.09 37.54 -4.17
N ARG A 207 -15.86 38.85 -4.06
CA ARG A 207 -15.71 39.58 -2.79
C ARG A 207 -16.51 40.88 -2.85
N LYS A 208 -16.99 41.35 -1.69
CA LYS A 208 -17.60 42.68 -1.59
C LYS A 208 -16.53 43.72 -1.31
N ASP A 209 -16.63 44.88 -1.96
CA ASP A 209 -15.85 46.07 -1.58
C ASP A 209 -16.48 46.82 -0.39
N THR A 210 -15.86 47.94 0.01
CA THR A 210 -16.35 48.79 1.11
C THR A 210 -17.73 49.41 0.85
N ASN A 211 -18.21 49.41 -0.40
CA ASN A 211 -19.51 49.90 -0.80
C ASN A 211 -20.51 48.75 -1.07
N ASN A 212 -20.21 47.53 -0.61
CA ASN A 212 -21.00 46.31 -0.83
C ASN A 212 -21.13 45.87 -2.30
N LYS A 213 -20.35 46.42 -3.24
CA LYS A 213 -20.36 45.96 -4.64
C LYS A 213 -19.56 44.67 -4.77
N LEU A 214 -20.05 43.74 -5.57
CA LEU A 214 -19.37 42.47 -5.82
C LEU A 214 -18.30 42.63 -6.90
N HIS A 215 -17.14 42.04 -6.64
CA HIS A 215 -15.99 41.99 -7.56
C HIS A 215 -15.55 40.55 -7.71
N PHE A 216 -15.17 40.15 -8.92
CA PHE A 216 -14.47 38.89 -9.10
C PHE A 216 -13.15 38.90 -8.32
N THR A 217 -12.85 37.79 -7.67
CA THR A 217 -11.60 37.63 -6.91
C THR A 217 -10.45 37.18 -7.79
N ARG A 218 -10.77 36.52 -8.92
CA ARG A 218 -9.77 36.08 -9.90
C ARG A 218 -9.09 37.25 -10.62
N ASP A 219 -7.83 37.06 -10.97
CA ASP A 219 -7.09 37.96 -11.84
C ASP A 219 -7.59 37.82 -13.30
N GLU A 220 -7.72 38.93 -14.01
CA GLU A 220 -8.07 38.92 -15.43
C GLU A 220 -6.96 38.32 -16.29
N ALA A 221 -5.70 38.43 -15.88
CA ALA A 221 -4.56 37.86 -16.61
C ALA A 221 -4.62 36.32 -16.69
N LEU A 222 -5.42 35.66 -15.84
CA LEU A 222 -5.68 34.22 -15.95
C LEU A 222 -6.39 33.82 -17.24
N LYS A 223 -7.05 34.75 -17.94
CA LYS A 223 -7.68 34.49 -19.26
C LYS A 223 -6.64 34.08 -20.31
N VAL A 224 -5.37 34.40 -20.09
CA VAL A 224 -4.25 33.94 -20.92
C VAL A 224 -3.69 32.66 -20.32
N LEU A 225 -4.16 31.52 -20.80
CA LEU A 225 -3.71 30.22 -20.32
C LEU A 225 -2.33 29.88 -20.89
N SER A 226 -1.31 29.86 -20.04
CA SER A 226 0.06 29.47 -20.38
C SER A 226 0.31 28.00 -20.02
N LEU A 227 -0.18 27.07 -20.85
CA LEU A 227 0.14 25.65 -20.71
C LEU A 227 1.54 25.35 -21.24
N GLN A 228 2.28 24.52 -20.52
CA GLN A 228 3.52 23.95 -21.01
C GLN A 228 3.20 22.95 -22.13
N ALA A 229 3.77 23.19 -23.31
CA ALA A 229 3.71 22.24 -24.41
C ALA A 229 4.70 21.09 -24.16
N PHE A 230 4.25 19.86 -24.41
CA PHE A 230 5.09 18.68 -24.36
C PHE A 230 5.09 18.02 -25.74
N THR A 231 6.26 17.51 -26.16
CA THR A 231 6.30 16.52 -27.23
C THR A 231 5.84 15.17 -26.69
N GLU A 232 5.50 14.23 -27.56
CA GLU A 232 5.17 12.86 -27.14
C GLU A 232 6.33 12.17 -26.42
N ASN A 233 7.57 12.41 -26.87
CA ASN A 233 8.77 11.90 -26.20
C ASN A 233 8.90 12.48 -24.79
N SER A 234 8.69 13.79 -24.64
CA SER A 234 8.70 14.44 -23.32
C SER A 234 7.57 13.91 -22.42
N ALA A 235 6.39 13.64 -22.97
CA ALA A 235 5.28 13.06 -22.22
C ALA A 235 5.62 11.63 -21.74
N LYS A 236 6.24 10.81 -22.58
CA LYS A 236 6.74 9.49 -22.20
C LYS A 236 7.75 9.57 -21.05
N GLU A 237 8.76 10.42 -21.17
CA GLU A 237 9.78 10.61 -20.11
C GLU A 237 9.13 11.05 -18.79
N LEU A 238 8.14 11.95 -18.87
CA LEU A 238 7.37 12.41 -17.71
C LEU A 238 6.67 11.24 -17.01
N ILE A 239 5.97 10.39 -17.77
CA ILE A 239 5.21 9.25 -17.23
C ILE A 239 6.15 8.24 -16.56
N GLN A 240 7.26 7.91 -17.22
CA GLN A 240 8.24 6.96 -16.68
C GLN A 240 8.93 7.50 -15.41
N ALA A 241 9.17 8.81 -15.36
CA ALA A 241 9.80 9.45 -14.21
C ALA A 241 8.87 9.56 -12.99
N ALA A 242 7.54 9.67 -13.19
CA ALA A 242 6.60 9.94 -12.10
C ALA A 242 6.57 8.88 -11.00
N LYS A 243 6.90 7.60 -11.31
CA LYS A 243 6.97 6.41 -10.42
C LYS A 243 5.77 6.10 -9.52
N ALA A 244 4.93 7.07 -9.19
CA ALA A 244 3.78 6.92 -8.32
C ALA A 244 2.64 6.19 -9.06
N PRO A 245 1.78 5.46 -8.33
CA PRO A 245 0.48 5.04 -8.81
C PRO A 245 -0.37 6.26 -9.24
N ILE A 246 -1.01 6.17 -10.40
CA ILE A 246 -1.86 7.22 -10.97
C ILE A 246 -3.24 6.67 -11.31
N LEU A 247 -4.28 7.18 -10.65
CA LEU A 247 -5.67 6.96 -11.03
C LEU A 247 -6.16 8.11 -11.90
N PHE A 248 -6.67 7.81 -13.09
CA PHE A 248 -7.41 8.76 -13.91
C PHE A 248 -8.91 8.51 -13.79
N ILE A 249 -9.67 9.53 -13.38
CA ILE A 249 -11.14 9.51 -13.35
C ILE A 249 -11.65 10.47 -14.42
N GLY A 250 -12.15 9.93 -15.52
CA GLY A 250 -12.61 10.72 -16.68
C GLY A 250 -14.12 10.81 -16.80
N ALA A 251 -14.63 11.94 -17.26
CA ALA A 251 -16.03 12.14 -17.63
C ALA A 251 -16.36 11.51 -18.99
N THR A 252 -17.53 10.94 -19.19
CA THR A 252 -17.96 10.51 -20.55
C THR A 252 -18.36 11.71 -21.42
N ASN A 253 -18.84 12.80 -20.81
CA ASN A 253 -19.38 13.98 -21.50
C ASN A 253 -18.60 15.29 -21.20
N PRO A 254 -17.25 15.33 -21.35
CA PRO A 254 -16.49 16.56 -21.19
C PRO A 254 -16.71 17.49 -22.40
N PRO A 255 -16.57 18.82 -22.24
CA PRO A 255 -16.73 19.76 -23.34
C PRO A 255 -15.56 19.75 -24.35
N TRP A 256 -14.56 18.88 -24.16
CA TRP A 256 -13.44 18.67 -25.07
C TRP A 256 -13.18 17.19 -25.33
N PRO A 257 -12.65 16.82 -26.50
CA PRO A 257 -12.34 15.43 -26.80
C PRO A 257 -11.19 14.92 -25.92
N ARG A 258 -11.38 13.74 -25.33
CA ARG A 258 -10.32 13.02 -24.64
C ARG A 258 -9.31 12.51 -25.67
N SER A 259 -8.01 12.65 -25.36
CA SER A 259 -6.96 12.05 -26.18
C SER A 259 -6.81 10.58 -25.78
N GLN A 260 -7.22 9.65 -26.64
CA GLN A 260 -6.95 8.23 -26.39
C GLN A 260 -5.43 7.95 -26.38
N LYS A 261 -4.70 8.61 -27.27
CA LYS A 261 -3.24 8.50 -27.37
C LYS A 261 -2.52 8.77 -26.04
N ILE A 262 -2.96 9.74 -25.24
CA ILE A 262 -2.31 9.97 -23.94
C ILE A 262 -2.64 8.87 -22.94
N ILE A 263 -3.87 8.35 -22.93
CA ILE A 263 -4.23 7.21 -22.08
C ILE A 263 -3.35 6.00 -22.42
N ASP A 264 -3.18 5.72 -23.72
CA ASP A 264 -2.36 4.61 -24.20
C ASP A 264 -0.90 4.76 -23.74
N LEU A 265 -0.34 5.98 -23.77
CA LEU A 265 1.00 6.26 -23.25
C LEU A 265 1.09 6.00 -21.73
N PHE A 266 0.08 6.42 -20.95
CA PHE A 266 0.06 6.17 -19.51
C PHE A 266 -0.05 4.67 -19.19
N GLN A 267 -0.92 3.93 -19.89
CA GLN A 267 -1.05 2.48 -19.76
C GLN A 267 0.24 1.74 -20.16
N GLN A 268 0.93 2.22 -21.20
CA GLN A 268 2.16 1.62 -21.68
C GLN A 268 3.34 1.85 -20.72
N TYR A 269 3.45 3.03 -20.12
CA TYR A 269 4.66 3.46 -19.42
C TYR A 269 4.54 3.59 -17.90
N ASN A 270 3.34 3.48 -17.34
CA ASN A 270 3.12 3.38 -15.90
C ASN A 270 2.28 2.12 -15.59
N PRO A 271 2.89 1.03 -15.07
CA PRO A 271 2.17 -0.22 -14.80
C PRO A 271 1.15 -0.11 -13.66
N MET A 272 1.16 0.97 -12.88
CA MET A 272 0.21 1.25 -11.80
C MET A 272 -0.86 2.26 -12.21
N PHE A 273 -0.95 2.59 -13.51
CA PHE A 273 -1.97 3.48 -14.04
C PHE A 273 -3.32 2.77 -14.14
N GLU A 274 -4.36 3.39 -13.59
CA GLU A 274 -5.74 2.92 -13.68
C GLU A 274 -6.64 3.99 -14.27
N ILE A 275 -7.67 3.56 -15.01
CA ILE A 275 -8.66 4.43 -15.61
C ILE A 275 -10.06 4.03 -15.16
N VAL A 276 -10.83 5.03 -14.75
CA VAL A 276 -12.26 4.93 -14.47
C VAL A 276 -12.96 5.99 -15.30
N LEU A 277 -14.05 5.61 -15.97
CA LEU A 277 -14.92 6.56 -16.67
C LEU A 277 -16.26 6.63 -15.93
N ILE A 278 -16.68 7.85 -15.58
CA ILE A 278 -17.97 8.11 -14.92
C ILE A 278 -18.85 8.88 -15.89
N ASP A 279 -20.12 8.46 -15.98
CA ASP A 279 -21.08 9.17 -16.81
C ASP A 279 -21.40 10.53 -16.21
N GLY A 280 -21.07 11.61 -16.92
CA GLY A 280 -21.32 12.95 -16.39
C GLY A 280 -20.43 14.05 -16.98
N PRO A 281 -20.53 15.26 -16.41
CA PRO A 281 -19.86 16.46 -16.91
C PRO A 281 -18.44 16.63 -16.37
N HIS A 282 -17.66 17.56 -16.93
CA HIS A 282 -16.27 17.84 -16.52
C HIS A 282 -16.03 18.02 -15.00
N HIS A 283 -17.02 18.51 -14.25
CA HIS A 283 -16.94 18.72 -12.79
C HIS A 283 -17.50 17.52 -12.00
N LEU A 284 -17.23 16.28 -12.43
CA LEU A 284 -17.69 15.04 -11.76
C LEU A 284 -17.41 15.03 -10.26
N HIS A 285 -16.27 15.56 -9.81
CA HIS A 285 -15.91 15.64 -8.40
C HIS A 285 -16.84 16.52 -7.57
N MET A 286 -17.67 17.36 -8.21
CA MET A 286 -18.72 18.16 -7.58
C MET A 286 -20.11 17.55 -7.80
N THR A 287 -20.39 17.01 -9.00
CA THR A 287 -21.72 16.53 -9.38
C THR A 287 -21.97 15.06 -9.00
N HIS A 288 -20.92 14.25 -8.94
CA HIS A 288 -20.89 12.82 -8.63
C HIS A 288 -19.92 12.55 -7.46
N VAL A 289 -19.95 13.42 -6.44
CA VAL A 289 -18.95 13.45 -5.36
C VAL A 289 -18.78 12.10 -4.64
N HIS A 290 -19.87 11.35 -4.42
CA HIS A 290 -19.84 10.05 -3.77
C HIS A 290 -19.16 8.98 -4.62
N GLU A 291 -19.54 8.88 -5.89
CA GLU A 291 -18.94 7.91 -6.82
C GLU A 291 -17.45 8.18 -7.03
N VAL A 292 -17.07 9.46 -7.20
CA VAL A 292 -15.67 9.87 -7.28
C VAL A 292 -14.92 9.50 -5.98
N ALA A 293 -15.51 9.75 -4.81
CA ALA A 293 -14.90 9.37 -3.53
C ALA A 293 -14.72 7.86 -3.41
N ASP A 294 -15.72 7.05 -3.78
CA ASP A 294 -15.66 5.59 -3.71
C ASP A 294 -14.52 5.01 -4.58
N HIS A 295 -14.30 5.59 -5.76
CA HIS A 295 -13.16 5.21 -6.62
C HIS A 295 -11.80 5.63 -6.02
N ILE A 296 -11.72 6.83 -5.44
CA ILE A 296 -10.51 7.30 -4.75
C ILE A 296 -10.19 6.41 -3.56
N GLU A 297 -11.18 6.05 -2.75
CA GLU A 297 -11.03 5.21 -1.56
C GLU A 297 -10.55 3.82 -1.93
N ARG A 298 -11.14 3.20 -2.96
CA ARG A 298 -10.69 1.90 -3.48
C ARG A 298 -9.23 1.95 -3.93
N TYR A 299 -8.86 3.01 -4.64
CA TYR A 299 -7.51 3.17 -5.15
C TYR A 299 -6.49 3.47 -4.04
N PHE A 300 -6.85 4.34 -3.10
CA PHE A 300 -6.05 4.59 -1.91
C PHE A 300 -5.93 3.33 -1.07
N LYS A 301 -6.99 2.52 -0.92
CA LYS A 301 -6.93 1.19 -0.24
C LYS A 301 -5.85 0.31 -0.84
N LYS A 302 -5.79 0.24 -2.17
CA LYS A 302 -4.82 -0.58 -2.90
C LYS A 302 -3.37 -0.11 -2.74
N TYR A 303 -3.12 1.20 -2.65
CA TYR A 303 -1.75 1.75 -2.78
C TYR A 303 -1.23 2.55 -1.58
N LEU A 304 -2.11 3.12 -0.75
CA LEU A 304 -1.76 3.88 0.45
C LEU A 304 -1.95 3.09 1.73
N TYR A 305 -2.95 2.21 1.75
CA TYR A 305 -3.24 1.36 2.88
C TYR A 305 -2.61 -0.02 2.66
N GLN A 306 -1.30 -0.13 2.90
CA GLN A 306 -0.82 -1.38 3.46
C GLN A 306 -1.44 -1.49 4.85
N LEU A 307 -2.60 -2.16 4.90
CA LEU A 307 -3.19 -2.81 6.06
C LEU A 307 -3.54 -1.92 7.25
N SER A 308 -4.78 -1.47 7.30
CA SER A 308 -5.52 -1.22 8.55
C SER A 308 -6.87 -0.58 8.22
N THR A 309 -7.90 -1.39 7.95
CA THR A 309 -9.29 -0.93 8.07
C THR A 309 -10.11 -1.71 9.08
N LEU A 310 -9.51 -2.73 9.71
CA LEU A 310 -9.98 -3.27 10.98
C LEU A 310 -9.11 -2.75 12.13
N ASN A 311 -9.74 -2.44 13.26
CA ASN A 311 -9.06 -2.55 14.54
C ASN A 311 -8.69 -4.02 14.68
N ILE A 312 -7.41 -4.32 14.54
CA ILE A 312 -6.89 -5.68 14.64
C ILE A 312 -6.31 -5.80 16.04
N ASP A 313 -6.95 -6.62 16.88
CA ASP A 313 -6.41 -6.98 18.18
C ASP A 313 -5.15 -7.81 17.94
N LYS A 314 -4.04 -7.39 18.54
CA LYS A 314 -2.78 -8.11 18.55
C LYS A 314 -2.42 -8.38 20.00
N THR A 315 -2.97 -9.46 20.54
CA THR A 315 -2.69 -9.89 21.90
C THR A 315 -1.42 -10.72 21.93
N LYS A 316 -0.38 -10.20 22.60
CA LYS A 316 0.86 -10.95 22.83
C LYS A 316 0.54 -12.20 23.65
N LEU A 317 0.94 -13.36 23.16
CA LEU A 317 0.79 -14.64 23.83
C LEU A 317 2.08 -15.45 23.65
N ASP A 318 2.80 -15.63 24.75
CA ASP A 318 4.06 -16.35 24.79
C ASP A 318 3.82 -17.79 25.26
N ILE A 319 4.40 -18.77 24.56
CA ILE A 319 4.19 -20.20 24.85
C ILE A 319 5.48 -20.81 25.40
N PRO A 320 5.45 -21.41 26.61
CA PRO A 320 6.61 -22.07 27.17
C PRO A 320 6.93 -23.36 26.40
N CYS A 321 8.21 -23.60 26.17
CA CYS A 321 8.71 -24.80 25.51
C CYS A 321 9.18 -25.84 26.52
N ILE A 322 9.08 -27.12 26.13
CA ILE A 322 9.56 -28.26 26.93
C ILE A 322 11.07 -28.23 27.17
N TRP A 323 11.83 -27.60 26.27
CA TRP A 323 13.28 -27.41 26.41
C TRP A 323 13.66 -26.23 27.33
N GLY A 324 12.67 -25.59 27.97
CA GLY A 324 12.87 -24.61 29.05
C GLY A 324 12.90 -23.13 28.62
N GLY A 325 12.74 -22.83 27.33
CA GLY A 325 12.59 -21.45 26.86
C GLY A 325 11.15 -21.09 26.50
N THR A 326 10.99 -20.06 25.69
CA THR A 326 9.69 -19.48 25.36
C THR A 326 9.63 -19.08 23.90
N LEU A 327 8.53 -19.41 23.23
CA LEU A 327 8.19 -18.89 21.91
C LEU A 327 7.33 -17.65 22.07
N THR A 328 7.78 -16.53 21.53
CA THR A 328 7.02 -15.30 21.49
C THR A 328 6.00 -15.35 20.37
N GLY A 329 4.73 -15.12 20.68
CA GLY A 329 3.65 -15.11 19.71
C GLY A 329 2.66 -13.98 19.89
N VAL A 330 1.78 -13.87 18.91
CA VAL A 330 0.70 -12.89 18.87
C VAL A 330 -0.54 -13.58 18.34
N LEU A 331 -1.62 -13.52 19.11
CA LEU A 331 -2.96 -13.82 18.67
C LEU A 331 -3.51 -12.59 17.95
N VAL A 332 -3.97 -12.75 16.72
CA VAL A 332 -4.41 -11.68 15.83
C VAL A 332 -5.84 -11.95 15.39
N LYS A 333 -6.76 -11.02 15.69
CA LYS A 333 -8.19 -11.13 15.35
C LYS A 333 -8.82 -9.76 15.09
N SER A 334 -10.03 -9.74 14.54
CA SER A 334 -10.86 -8.53 14.45
C SER A 334 -11.31 -8.04 15.85
N ASP A 335 -11.21 -6.73 16.13
CA ASP A 335 -11.78 -6.08 17.33
C ASP A 335 -13.29 -5.77 17.21
N SER A 336 -13.96 -6.15 16.11
CA SER A 336 -15.35 -5.75 15.87
C SER A 336 -16.31 -6.29 16.93
N THR A 337 -16.74 -5.42 17.85
CA THR A 337 -17.88 -5.62 18.76
C THR A 337 -19.22 -5.82 18.04
N ASP A 338 -19.24 -5.65 16.71
CA ASP A 338 -20.41 -5.78 15.84
C ASP A 338 -20.59 -7.18 15.23
N ILE A 339 -19.63 -8.10 15.40
CA ILE A 339 -19.96 -9.52 15.21
C ILE A 339 -20.76 -9.88 16.45
N GLN A 340 -22.09 -9.88 16.32
CA GLN A 340 -22.93 -10.50 17.32
C GLN A 340 -22.30 -11.86 17.63
N ALA A 341 -21.97 -12.08 18.90
CA ALA A 341 -21.49 -13.36 19.40
C ALA A 341 -22.61 -14.39 19.19
N SER A 342 -22.74 -14.91 17.96
CA SER A 342 -23.72 -15.90 17.58
C SER A 342 -23.20 -16.74 16.40
N GLU A 343 -22.90 -18.00 16.73
CA GLU A 343 -23.04 -19.18 15.87
C GLU A 343 -22.14 -19.38 14.63
N VAL A 344 -21.30 -18.44 14.20
CA VAL A 344 -20.34 -18.70 13.10
C VAL A 344 -19.02 -19.28 13.64
N PRO A 345 -18.58 -20.47 13.19
CA PRO A 345 -17.29 -21.04 13.59
C PRO A 345 -16.12 -20.14 13.14
N THR A 346 -15.30 -19.71 14.08
CA THR A 346 -14.07 -18.95 13.80
C THR A 346 -13.05 -19.84 13.10
N THR A 347 -12.55 -19.42 11.93
CA THR A 347 -11.48 -20.16 11.25
C THR A 347 -10.15 -19.87 11.92
N LYS A 348 -9.56 -20.88 12.54
CA LYS A 348 -8.28 -20.80 13.27
C LYS A 348 -7.09 -21.07 12.35
N ILE A 349 -6.15 -20.13 12.30
CA ILE A 349 -5.02 -20.16 11.36
C ILE A 349 -3.69 -20.04 12.12
N ILE A 350 -2.82 -21.05 11.99
CA ILE A 350 -1.44 -20.97 12.50
C ILE A 350 -0.53 -20.42 11.41
N GLY A 351 0.12 -19.28 11.67
CA GLY A 351 1.09 -18.68 10.76
C GLY A 351 2.54 -19.04 11.13
N ILE A 352 3.30 -19.58 10.17
CA ILE A 352 4.69 -20.02 10.35
C ILE A 352 5.63 -19.33 9.37
N HIS A 353 6.59 -18.55 9.88
CA HIS A 353 7.51 -17.77 9.06
C HIS A 353 8.70 -18.59 8.50
N GLY A 354 9.40 -18.00 7.52
CA GLY A 354 10.59 -18.57 6.88
C GLY A 354 11.85 -18.59 7.75
N TRP A 355 12.92 -19.23 7.25
CA TRP A 355 14.21 -19.30 7.96
C TRP A 355 14.87 -17.92 8.04
N LEU A 356 15.40 -17.57 9.22
CA LEU A 356 16.00 -16.27 9.57
C LEU A 356 15.07 -15.06 9.53
N ASP A 357 13.78 -15.25 9.24
CA ASP A 357 12.73 -14.23 9.36
C ASP A 357 12.22 -14.17 10.81
N ASN A 358 11.00 -13.67 10.99
CA ASN A 358 10.26 -13.61 12.24
C ASN A 358 8.77 -13.43 11.90
N LEU A 359 7.88 -13.44 12.90
CA LEU A 359 6.44 -13.41 12.67
C LEU A 359 5.95 -12.14 11.95
N ASN A 360 6.72 -11.05 11.93
CA ASN A 360 6.34 -9.84 11.19
C ASN A 360 6.30 -10.08 9.67
N SER A 361 6.95 -11.14 9.15
CA SER A 361 6.84 -11.48 7.73
C SER A 361 5.41 -11.80 7.32
N LEU A 362 4.61 -12.34 8.24
CA LEU A 362 3.25 -12.80 7.98
C LEU A 362 2.18 -11.75 8.31
N LEU A 363 2.54 -10.71 9.07
CA LEU A 363 1.61 -9.64 9.42
C LEU A 363 0.95 -9.04 8.18
N PRO A 364 1.69 -8.76 7.07
CA PRO A 364 1.06 -8.19 5.90
C PRO A 364 -0.09 -9.01 5.34
N LEU A 365 0.12 -10.31 5.16
CA LEU A 365 -0.91 -11.20 4.65
C LEU A 365 -2.03 -11.43 5.67
N THR A 366 -1.69 -11.54 6.94
CA THR A 366 -2.65 -11.76 8.04
C THR A 366 -3.67 -10.63 8.12
N GLU A 367 -3.21 -9.39 8.09
CA GLU A 367 -4.08 -8.23 8.18
C GLU A 367 -4.98 -8.09 6.94
N GLU A 368 -4.50 -8.49 5.75
CA GLU A 368 -5.28 -8.43 4.51
C GLU A 368 -6.38 -9.48 4.52
N LEU A 369 -6.06 -10.68 5.01
CA LEU A 369 -7.03 -11.75 5.18
C LEU A 369 -8.08 -11.40 6.24
N LEU A 370 -7.69 -10.81 7.37
CA LEU A 370 -8.64 -10.31 8.39
C LEU A 370 -9.52 -9.18 7.86
N ASN A 371 -8.99 -8.30 6.99
CA ASN A 371 -9.76 -7.27 6.31
C ASN A 371 -10.86 -7.84 5.38
N ARG A 372 -10.68 -9.06 4.88
CA ARG A 372 -11.66 -9.76 4.03
C ARG A 372 -12.58 -10.69 4.83
N HIS A 373 -12.02 -11.31 5.86
CA HIS A 373 -12.65 -12.29 6.73
C HIS A 373 -12.43 -11.94 8.21
N PRO A 374 -13.27 -11.06 8.78
CA PRO A 374 -13.20 -10.69 10.20
C PRO A 374 -13.43 -11.87 11.16
N ASP A 375 -13.97 -12.98 10.66
CA ASP A 375 -14.23 -14.24 11.38
C ASP A 375 -13.00 -15.16 11.49
N TYR A 376 -11.85 -14.76 10.95
CA TYR A 376 -10.60 -15.51 11.11
C TYR A 376 -9.89 -15.14 12.42
N GLU A 377 -9.18 -16.11 12.99
CA GLU A 377 -8.31 -15.92 14.14
C GLU A 377 -6.94 -16.52 13.84
N PHE A 378 -5.90 -15.69 13.91
CA PHE A 378 -4.54 -16.10 13.60
C PHE A 378 -3.71 -16.21 14.87
N TYR A 379 -2.83 -17.21 14.94
CA TYR A 379 -1.71 -17.21 15.86
C TYR A 379 -0.40 -17.24 15.08
N LEU A 380 0.36 -16.16 15.21
CA LEU A 380 1.68 -16.00 14.61
C LEU A 380 2.74 -16.10 15.71
N TYR A 381 3.85 -16.77 15.46
CA TYR A 381 4.91 -16.90 16.45
C TYR A 381 6.30 -16.83 15.84
N ASP A 382 7.23 -16.31 16.63
CA ASP A 382 8.65 -16.41 16.32
C ASP A 382 9.11 -17.83 16.66
N ARG A 383 9.70 -18.52 15.71
CA ARG A 383 10.31 -19.83 15.97
C ARG A 383 11.49 -19.71 16.94
N ALA A 384 11.86 -20.80 17.60
CA ALA A 384 13.04 -20.83 18.46
C ALA A 384 14.26 -20.24 17.73
N GLY A 385 15.05 -19.42 18.43
CA GLY A 385 16.21 -18.75 17.85
C GLY A 385 15.90 -17.61 16.88
N HIS A 386 14.64 -17.28 16.61
CA HIS A 386 14.23 -16.20 15.71
C HIS A 386 13.47 -15.11 16.48
N GLY A 387 13.40 -13.92 15.87
CA GLY A 387 12.62 -12.80 16.39
C GLY A 387 12.87 -12.55 17.88
N PHE A 388 11.84 -12.65 18.70
CA PHE A 388 11.90 -12.43 20.14
C PHE A 388 11.83 -13.70 20.99
N SER A 389 11.72 -14.88 20.36
CA SER A 389 11.75 -16.18 21.01
C SER A 389 13.11 -16.51 21.60
N SER A 390 13.10 -17.37 22.62
CA SER A 390 14.32 -17.88 23.25
C SER A 390 15.16 -18.68 22.24
N HIS A 391 16.48 -18.65 22.45
CA HIS A 391 17.41 -19.56 21.80
C HIS A 391 17.30 -20.93 22.46
N ILE A 392 17.47 -22.00 21.69
CA ILE A 392 17.53 -23.35 22.27
C ILE A 392 18.78 -23.48 23.16
N PRO A 393 18.76 -24.34 24.19
CA PRO A 393 19.93 -24.61 25.02
C PRO A 393 21.17 -24.97 24.20
N LYS A 394 22.32 -24.46 24.63
CA LYS A 394 23.61 -24.74 24.00
C LYS A 394 23.85 -26.25 23.91
N GLY A 395 24.24 -26.72 22.73
CA GLY A 395 24.47 -28.15 22.45
C GLY A 395 23.31 -28.86 21.78
N LEU A 396 22.13 -28.23 21.69
CA LEU A 396 21.03 -28.71 20.86
C LEU A 396 21.09 -28.10 19.45
N ASP A 397 20.41 -28.72 18.49
CA ASP A 397 20.26 -28.22 17.12
C ASP A 397 18.81 -27.83 16.80
N TYR A 398 18.65 -26.95 15.80
CA TYR A 398 17.35 -26.55 15.26
C TYR A 398 16.78 -27.63 14.31
N SER A 399 16.70 -28.88 14.80
CA SER A 399 16.22 -30.03 14.03
C SER A 399 14.75 -29.87 13.64
N GLN A 400 14.33 -30.61 12.60
CA GLN A 400 12.91 -30.68 12.25
C GLN A 400 12.05 -31.24 13.39
N ALA A 401 12.58 -32.19 14.16
CA ALA A 401 11.86 -32.77 15.30
C ALA A 401 11.58 -31.73 16.40
N HIS A 402 12.55 -30.87 16.74
CA HIS A 402 12.34 -29.79 17.70
C HIS A 402 11.29 -28.78 17.21
N ASN A 403 11.36 -28.39 15.93
CA ASN A 403 10.37 -27.47 15.35
C ASN A 403 8.96 -28.07 15.31
N LEU A 404 8.83 -29.38 15.05
CA LEU A 404 7.55 -30.09 15.07
C LEU A 404 6.99 -30.19 16.50
N GLN A 405 7.85 -30.45 17.48
CA GLN A 405 7.49 -30.48 18.90
C GLN A 405 7.00 -29.10 19.38
N ASP A 406 7.70 -28.03 19.01
CA ASP A 406 7.30 -26.65 19.30
C ASP A 406 5.91 -26.34 18.70
N LEU A 407 5.69 -26.67 17.42
CA LEU A 407 4.39 -26.46 16.76
C LEU A 407 3.27 -27.29 17.41
N ARG A 408 3.55 -28.55 17.80
CA ARG A 408 2.58 -29.38 18.53
C ARG A 408 2.22 -28.77 19.88
N ALA A 409 3.23 -28.30 20.63
CA ALA A 409 3.02 -27.65 21.92
C ALA A 409 2.19 -26.36 21.79
N ILE A 410 2.44 -25.56 20.75
CA ILE A 410 1.65 -24.36 20.44
C ILE A 410 0.17 -24.73 20.25
N ILE A 411 -0.11 -25.66 19.34
CA ILE A 411 -1.49 -26.04 18.99
C ILE A 411 -2.24 -26.62 20.20
N GLN A 412 -1.54 -27.39 21.04
CA GLN A 412 -2.10 -27.90 22.30
C GLN A 412 -2.34 -26.81 23.34
N HIS A 413 -1.40 -25.85 23.48
CA HIS A 413 -1.52 -24.75 24.43
C HIS A 413 -2.71 -23.84 24.09
N LEU A 414 -2.93 -23.59 22.79
CA LEU A 414 -4.09 -22.84 22.30
C LEU A 414 -5.41 -23.64 22.43
N GLY A 415 -5.34 -24.95 22.70
CA GLY A 415 -6.50 -25.84 22.69
C GLY A 415 -7.08 -26.08 21.29
N TRP A 416 -6.33 -25.73 20.24
CA TRP A 416 -6.76 -25.79 18.86
C TRP A 416 -6.64 -27.20 18.25
N ASN A 417 -6.03 -28.15 18.96
CA ASN A 417 -5.99 -29.58 18.58
C ASN A 417 -7.36 -30.30 18.72
N LYS A 418 -8.41 -29.60 19.14
CA LYS A 418 -9.77 -30.15 19.31
C LYS A 418 -10.65 -29.97 18.06
N GLU A 419 -10.20 -29.13 17.13
CA GLU A 419 -10.89 -28.78 15.90
C GLU A 419 -9.88 -28.83 14.76
N LYS A 420 -10.36 -28.81 13.51
CA LYS A 420 -9.46 -28.69 12.38
C LYS A 420 -8.99 -27.24 12.22
N ILE A 421 -7.69 -27.06 12.04
CA ILE A 421 -7.06 -25.74 11.84
C ILE A 421 -6.54 -25.57 10.42
N VAL A 422 -6.32 -24.32 10.02
CA VAL A 422 -5.57 -23.98 8.81
C VAL A 422 -4.12 -23.72 9.19
N ILE A 423 -3.18 -24.23 8.38
CA ILE A 423 -1.77 -23.84 8.47
C ILE A 423 -1.42 -22.91 7.31
N LEU A 424 -0.82 -21.76 7.62
CA LEU A 424 -0.26 -20.83 6.64
C LEU A 424 1.24 -20.74 6.89
N GLY A 425 2.03 -21.26 5.96
CA GLY A 425 3.48 -21.31 6.09
C GLY A 425 4.19 -20.63 4.93
N HIS A 426 5.22 -19.83 5.22
CA HIS A 426 6.15 -19.32 4.21
C HIS A 426 7.49 -20.03 4.28
N SER A 427 8.04 -20.41 3.13
CA SER A 427 9.39 -20.98 3.00
C SER A 427 9.57 -22.19 3.94
N TYR A 428 10.56 -22.16 4.84
CA TYR A 428 10.70 -23.21 5.86
C TYR A 428 9.40 -23.46 6.65
N GLY A 429 8.62 -22.42 6.95
CA GLY A 429 7.34 -22.56 7.62
C GLY A 429 6.32 -23.37 6.82
N ALA A 430 6.35 -23.30 5.49
CA ALA A 430 5.54 -24.17 4.62
C ALA A 430 5.97 -25.64 4.74
N LEU A 431 7.28 -25.91 4.76
CA LEU A 431 7.83 -27.26 4.93
C LEU A 431 7.45 -27.86 6.30
N LEU A 432 7.54 -27.05 7.36
CA LEU A 432 7.12 -27.46 8.70
C LEU A 432 5.61 -27.73 8.75
N GLY A 433 4.81 -26.88 8.11
CA GLY A 433 3.38 -27.09 7.97
C GLY A 433 3.02 -28.40 7.29
N ILE A 434 3.68 -28.72 6.17
CA ILE A 434 3.48 -29.97 5.43
C ILE A 434 3.89 -31.17 6.28
N THR A 435 5.02 -31.08 6.99
CA THR A 435 5.47 -32.12 7.92
C THR A 435 4.45 -32.35 9.04
N TYR A 436 3.86 -31.27 9.58
CA TYR A 436 2.83 -31.36 10.61
C TYR A 436 1.54 -31.98 10.05
N ALA A 437 1.10 -31.55 8.87
CA ALA A 437 -0.10 -32.08 8.21
C ALA A 437 0.05 -33.58 7.87
N ALA A 438 1.25 -34.03 7.52
CA ALA A 438 1.53 -35.45 7.35
C ALA A 438 1.51 -36.23 8.68
N SER A 439 1.97 -35.61 9.77
CA SER A 439 2.04 -36.24 11.09
C SER A 439 0.68 -36.27 11.82
N TYR A 440 -0.16 -35.27 11.58
CA TYR A 440 -1.47 -35.06 12.23
C TYR A 440 -2.57 -34.72 11.20
N PRO A 441 -2.82 -35.58 10.19
CA PRO A 441 -3.68 -35.25 9.05
C PRO A 441 -5.13 -34.93 9.44
N ASN A 442 -5.62 -35.51 10.53
CA ASN A 442 -6.99 -35.30 10.99
C ASN A 442 -7.22 -33.94 11.66
N GLU A 443 -6.16 -33.21 11.99
CA GLU A 443 -6.24 -31.90 12.64
C GLU A 443 -6.17 -30.74 11.66
N ILE A 444 -5.94 -31.00 10.35
CA ILE A 444 -5.73 -29.95 9.35
C ILE A 444 -6.95 -29.84 8.44
N ALA A 445 -7.54 -28.64 8.40
CA ALA A 445 -8.62 -28.28 7.49
C ALA A 445 -8.06 -27.94 6.10
N CYS A 446 -7.01 -27.12 6.06
CA CYS A 446 -6.37 -26.62 4.85
C CYS A 446 -4.91 -26.25 5.14
N LEU A 447 -4.05 -26.31 4.12
CA LEU A 447 -2.68 -25.84 4.21
C LEU A 447 -2.33 -24.87 3.07
N ILE A 448 -1.78 -23.71 3.42
CA ILE A 448 -1.30 -22.69 2.48
C ILE A 448 0.23 -22.67 2.55
N ALA A 449 0.88 -23.21 1.52
CA ALA A 449 2.32 -23.27 1.36
C ALA A 449 2.81 -22.15 0.44
N ILE A 450 3.49 -21.17 1.00
CA ILE A 450 4.01 -20.02 0.25
C ILE A 450 5.49 -20.24 -0.02
N ASP A 451 5.78 -20.46 -1.30
CA ASP A 451 7.09 -20.51 -1.92
C ASP A 451 8.11 -21.50 -1.30
N ALA A 452 7.60 -22.60 -0.74
CA ALA A 452 8.39 -23.81 -0.54
C ALA A 452 7.50 -25.05 -0.46
N ILE A 453 8.04 -26.17 -0.94
CA ILE A 453 7.44 -27.50 -0.91
C ILE A 453 8.57 -28.54 -0.77
N PRO A 454 8.33 -29.74 -0.18
CA PRO A 454 9.36 -30.77 -0.06
C PRO A 454 10.01 -31.09 -1.40
N GLN A 455 11.33 -31.24 -1.43
CA GLN A 455 12.08 -31.47 -2.67
C GLN A 455 12.23 -32.96 -2.95
N ILE A 456 11.93 -33.39 -4.19
CA ILE A 456 12.12 -34.77 -4.66
C ILE A 456 13.24 -34.78 -5.71
N ASN A 457 14.42 -35.25 -5.31
CA ASN A 457 15.57 -35.40 -6.19
C ASN A 457 15.51 -36.75 -6.93
N LYS A 458 15.83 -36.74 -8.23
CA LYS A 458 15.98 -37.96 -9.05
C LYS A 458 17.34 -38.65 -8.86
N ALA A 459 18.38 -37.89 -8.50
CA ALA A 459 19.73 -38.42 -8.30
C ALA A 459 19.90 -38.97 -6.87
N LYS A 460 20.79 -39.97 -6.73
CA LYS A 460 21.15 -40.52 -5.41
C LYS A 460 21.70 -39.41 -4.51
N GLU A 461 21.06 -39.22 -3.35
CA GLU A 461 21.46 -38.21 -2.39
C GLU A 461 22.70 -38.64 -1.61
N ASN A 462 23.64 -37.72 -1.42
CA ASN A 462 24.81 -37.93 -0.56
C ASN A 462 24.46 -37.70 0.92
N PHE A 463 23.37 -38.32 1.39
CA PHE A 463 22.74 -38.04 2.68
C PHE A 463 23.73 -37.98 3.85
N PHE A 464 24.45 -39.08 4.10
CA PHE A 464 25.39 -39.18 5.21
C PHE A 464 26.58 -38.22 5.09
N ARG A 465 26.99 -37.87 3.86
CA ARG A 465 28.06 -36.89 3.65
C ARG A 465 27.60 -35.47 3.95
N ILE A 466 26.36 -35.13 3.58
CA ILE A 466 25.74 -33.84 3.94
C ILE A 466 25.56 -33.77 5.46
N GLN A 467 25.13 -34.85 6.09
CA GLN A 467 25.01 -34.94 7.54
C GLN A 467 26.36 -34.72 8.23
N ALA A 468 27.42 -35.41 7.80
CA ALA A 468 28.77 -35.22 8.34
C ALA A 468 29.26 -33.77 8.20
N ASP A 469 29.09 -33.16 7.02
CA ASP A 469 29.44 -31.75 6.78
C ASP A 469 28.66 -30.79 7.70
N ARG A 470 27.38 -31.04 7.96
CA ARG A 470 26.58 -30.23 8.90
C ARG A 470 27.05 -30.39 10.35
N VAL A 471 27.43 -31.60 10.75
CA VAL A 471 28.03 -31.87 12.08
C VAL A 471 29.35 -31.10 12.22
N ASP A 472 30.26 -31.21 11.26
CA ASP A 472 31.54 -30.51 11.28
C ASP A 472 31.36 -28.99 11.33
N LYS A 473 30.45 -28.44 10.51
CA LYS A 473 30.12 -27.01 10.53
C LYS A 473 29.49 -26.58 11.86
N SER A 474 28.63 -27.41 12.46
CA SER A 474 28.06 -27.15 13.78
C SER A 474 29.14 -27.06 14.85
N LEU A 475 30.07 -28.02 14.89
CA LEU A 475 31.21 -28.01 15.81
C LEU A 475 32.11 -26.78 15.60
N GLN A 476 32.42 -26.44 14.35
CA GLN A 476 33.20 -25.24 14.01
C GLN A 476 32.48 -23.94 14.41
N ASN A 477 31.15 -23.89 14.30
CA ASN A 477 30.37 -22.72 14.71
C ASN A 477 30.37 -22.56 16.24
N HIS A 478 30.27 -23.66 16.99
CA HIS A 478 30.32 -23.66 18.46
C HIS A 478 31.66 -23.21 19.04
N GLN A 479 32.76 -23.34 18.28
CA GLN A 479 34.09 -22.87 18.69
C GLN A 479 34.28 -21.36 18.52
N LYS A 480 33.41 -20.68 17.75
CA LYS A 480 33.52 -19.23 17.50
C LYS A 480 32.81 -18.45 18.61
N PRO A 481 33.34 -17.29 19.05
CA PRO A 481 32.59 -16.41 19.92
C PRO A 481 31.31 -15.94 19.21
N PRO A 482 30.19 -15.75 19.93
CA PRO A 482 28.95 -15.27 19.35
C PRO A 482 29.13 -13.86 18.79
N ARG A 483 29.10 -13.73 17.45
CA ARG A 483 29.31 -12.45 16.75
C ARG A 483 28.22 -11.42 17.00
N ASN A 484 27.04 -11.85 17.45
CA ASN A 484 25.90 -10.95 17.66
C ASN A 484 26.23 -9.82 18.66
N PHE A 485 27.13 -10.04 19.62
CA PHE A 485 27.46 -9.05 20.66
C PHE A 485 28.69 -8.18 20.34
N GLU A 486 29.40 -8.46 19.23
CA GLU A 486 30.65 -7.77 18.88
C GLU A 486 30.42 -6.51 18.03
N VAL A 487 29.27 -6.39 17.35
CA VAL A 487 28.96 -5.25 16.47
C VAL A 487 27.75 -4.50 17.02
N ASN A 488 27.96 -3.31 17.56
CA ASN A 488 26.86 -2.38 17.84
C ASN A 488 26.33 -1.84 16.51
N LEU A 489 25.21 -2.40 16.04
CA LEU A 489 24.58 -2.01 14.78
C LEU A 489 23.82 -0.69 14.93
N THR A 490 23.50 -0.04 13.82
CA THR A 490 22.38 0.91 13.78
C THR A 490 21.16 0.22 13.16
N PHE A 491 19.98 0.80 13.37
CA PHE A 491 18.77 0.32 12.68
C PHE A 491 19.00 0.29 11.16
N GLU A 492 19.57 1.36 10.61
CA GLU A 492 19.86 1.50 9.18
C GLU A 492 20.81 0.40 8.71
N LYS A 493 21.85 0.07 9.48
CA LYS A 493 22.76 -1.01 9.10
C LYS A 493 22.07 -2.38 9.13
N ALA A 494 21.23 -2.64 10.14
CA ALA A 494 20.45 -3.86 10.23
C ALA A 494 19.42 -3.97 9.09
N PHE A 495 18.80 -2.85 8.74
CA PHE A 495 17.87 -2.73 7.63
C PHE A 495 18.53 -3.04 6.29
N GLU A 496 19.68 -2.44 6.00
CA GLU A 496 20.46 -2.73 4.78
C GLU A 496 20.87 -4.21 4.71
N LEU A 497 21.32 -4.80 5.82
CA LEU A 497 21.66 -6.23 5.88
C LEU A 497 20.45 -7.13 5.65
N THR A 498 19.27 -6.73 6.16
CA THR A 498 18.01 -7.45 5.94
C THR A 498 17.65 -7.45 4.46
N LYS A 499 17.76 -6.30 3.78
CA LYS A 499 17.53 -6.19 2.32
C LYS A 499 18.52 -7.03 1.51
N ILE A 500 19.81 -6.95 1.84
CA ILE A 500 20.87 -7.71 1.13
C ILE A 500 20.61 -9.21 1.16
N THR A 501 20.13 -9.71 2.30
CA THR A 501 19.89 -11.16 2.50
C THR A 501 18.55 -11.64 1.95
N ARG A 502 17.69 -10.72 1.47
CA ARG A 502 16.33 -11.00 0.99
C ARG A 502 16.08 -10.19 -0.29
N PRO A 503 16.69 -10.58 -1.41
CA PRO A 503 16.58 -9.82 -2.65
C PRO A 503 15.11 -9.70 -3.09
N GLY A 504 14.72 -8.49 -3.52
CA GLY A 504 13.39 -8.20 -4.07
C GLY A 504 12.32 -7.78 -3.05
N ILE A 505 12.59 -7.81 -1.74
CA ILE A 505 11.63 -7.28 -0.76
C ILE A 505 11.55 -5.75 -0.83
N THR A 506 10.39 -5.19 -0.52
CA THR A 506 10.18 -3.73 -0.43
C THR A 506 10.84 -3.15 0.82
N ASP A 507 11.02 -1.82 0.85
CA ASP A 507 11.55 -1.13 2.02
C ASP A 507 10.63 -1.27 3.24
N GLU A 508 9.32 -1.28 3.02
CA GLU A 508 8.31 -1.49 4.06
C GLU A 508 8.42 -2.90 4.66
N ALA A 509 8.53 -3.93 3.80
CA ALA A 509 8.72 -5.31 4.23
C ALA A 509 10.05 -5.52 4.98
N ALA A 510 11.13 -4.92 4.46
CA ALA A 510 12.44 -4.97 5.11
C ALA A 510 12.42 -4.30 6.49
N ARG A 511 11.70 -3.19 6.64
CA ARG A 511 11.55 -2.48 7.91
C ARG A 511 10.85 -3.34 8.94
N LEU A 512 9.70 -3.94 8.57
CA LEU A 512 8.94 -4.84 9.44
C LEU A 512 9.79 -6.01 9.95
N LEU A 513 10.54 -6.66 9.05
CA LEU A 513 11.45 -7.73 9.43
C LEU A 513 12.59 -7.25 10.34
N THR A 514 13.16 -6.08 10.03
CA THR A 514 14.30 -5.53 10.80
C THR A 514 13.90 -5.18 12.22
N GLU A 515 12.76 -4.51 12.41
CA GLU A 515 12.24 -4.09 13.73
C GLU A 515 12.12 -5.25 14.71
N ARG A 516 11.79 -6.45 14.22
CA ARG A 516 11.67 -7.66 15.03
C ARG A 516 12.89 -8.57 14.99
N SER A 517 13.90 -8.23 14.18
CA SER A 517 15.15 -8.99 14.11
C SER A 517 16.25 -8.42 14.99
N ILE A 518 16.02 -7.29 15.66
CA ILE A 518 17.04 -6.62 16.49
C ILE A 518 16.55 -6.36 17.93
N ARG A 519 17.50 -6.29 18.86
CA ARG A 519 17.28 -5.82 20.23
C ARG A 519 18.40 -4.88 20.65
N THR A 520 18.10 -4.09 21.67
CA THR A 520 19.06 -3.22 22.35
C THR A 520 19.35 -3.80 23.74
N ASP A 521 20.62 -4.01 24.06
CA ASP A 521 21.04 -4.47 25.39
C ASP A 521 21.11 -3.32 26.41
N ALA A 522 21.41 -3.65 27.67
CA ALA A 522 21.55 -2.66 28.75
C ALA A 522 22.68 -1.62 28.53
N ASN A 523 23.60 -1.89 27.60
CA ASN A 523 24.69 -1.00 27.22
C ASN A 523 24.39 -0.19 25.95
N ASN A 524 23.11 -0.13 25.54
CA ASN A 524 22.64 0.51 24.30
C ASN A 524 23.26 -0.09 23.03
N ARG A 525 23.69 -1.36 23.05
CA ARG A 525 24.18 -2.04 21.85
C ARG A 525 23.01 -2.67 21.11
N VAL A 526 22.89 -2.36 19.82
CA VAL A 526 21.90 -2.98 18.93
C VAL A 526 22.53 -4.22 18.29
N TYR A 527 21.84 -5.34 18.35
CA TYR A 527 22.29 -6.61 17.80
C TYR A 527 21.15 -7.40 17.15
N PHE A 528 21.48 -8.29 16.21
CA PHE A 528 20.50 -9.23 15.68
C PHE A 528 20.12 -10.28 16.72
N THR A 529 18.83 -10.51 16.89
CA THR A 529 18.30 -11.47 17.88
C THR A 529 18.45 -12.92 17.46
N ARG A 530 18.66 -13.19 16.16
CA ARG A 530 18.76 -14.56 15.65
C ARG A 530 19.92 -15.34 16.27
N ASP A 531 19.69 -16.60 16.61
CA ASP A 531 20.75 -17.47 17.10
C ASP A 531 21.78 -17.77 15.99
N GLU A 532 23.07 -17.73 16.34
CA GLU A 532 24.17 -18.06 15.45
C GLU A 532 24.16 -19.53 15.02
N ALA A 533 23.59 -20.43 15.83
CA ALA A 533 23.42 -21.83 15.48
C ALA A 533 22.45 -22.04 14.30
N LEU A 534 21.57 -21.07 14.01
CA LEU A 534 20.68 -21.14 12.85
C LEU A 534 21.39 -21.11 11.51
N LYS A 535 22.68 -20.71 11.45
CA LYS A 535 23.50 -20.77 10.23
C LYS A 535 23.68 -22.18 9.69
N ILE A 536 23.48 -23.18 10.55
CA ILE A 536 23.54 -24.59 10.20
C ILE A 536 22.11 -25.12 10.08
N LEU A 537 21.74 -25.62 8.91
CA LEU A 537 20.48 -26.34 8.72
C LEU A 537 20.47 -27.61 9.59
N SER A 538 19.28 -28.15 9.87
CA SER A 538 19.04 -29.40 10.63
C SER A 538 20.15 -30.44 10.39
N LEU A 539 20.73 -30.99 11.47
CA LEU A 539 21.87 -31.90 11.35
C LEU A 539 21.51 -33.14 10.52
N VAL A 540 20.26 -33.59 10.62
CA VAL A 540 19.68 -34.62 9.75
C VAL A 540 19.11 -33.95 8.50
N PRO A 541 19.65 -34.22 7.30
CA PRO A 541 19.06 -33.75 6.04
C PRO A 541 17.66 -34.34 5.82
N PHE A 542 16.84 -33.66 5.03
CA PHE A 542 15.54 -34.17 4.63
C PHE A 542 15.70 -34.90 3.31
N SER A 543 15.42 -36.21 3.28
CA SER A 543 15.62 -37.03 2.07
C SER A 543 14.44 -36.95 1.12
N SER A 544 14.66 -37.36 -0.13
CA SER A 544 13.58 -37.48 -1.13
C SER A 544 12.49 -38.49 -0.71
N ASP A 545 12.83 -39.52 0.05
CA ASP A 545 11.84 -40.48 0.56
C ASP A 545 11.00 -39.87 1.69
N MET A 546 11.63 -39.09 2.58
CA MET A 546 10.89 -38.30 3.57
C MET A 546 10.01 -37.25 2.90
N ALA A 547 10.44 -36.67 1.78
CA ALA A 547 9.62 -35.77 0.98
C ALA A 547 8.38 -36.48 0.42
N ARG A 548 8.54 -37.64 -0.21
CA ARG A 548 7.40 -38.43 -0.70
C ARG A 548 6.44 -38.81 0.42
N ASP A 549 6.97 -39.31 1.54
CA ASP A 549 6.17 -39.69 2.71
C ASP A 549 5.38 -38.50 3.29
N SER A 550 6.01 -37.32 3.38
CA SER A 550 5.32 -36.10 3.84
C SER A 550 4.21 -35.65 2.87
N ILE A 551 4.39 -35.85 1.57
CA ILE A 551 3.40 -35.52 0.55
C ILE A 551 2.22 -36.49 0.65
N GLU A 552 2.50 -37.79 0.74
CA GLU A 552 1.49 -38.84 0.84
C GLU A 552 0.68 -38.76 2.14
N GLY A 553 1.32 -38.42 3.25
CA GLY A 553 0.63 -38.22 4.53
C GLY A 553 -0.25 -36.96 4.58
N THR A 554 0.01 -35.96 3.73
CA THR A 554 -0.73 -34.70 3.70
C THR A 554 -2.04 -34.86 2.92
N THR A 555 -3.09 -35.32 3.62
CA THR A 555 -4.42 -35.58 3.03
C THR A 555 -5.34 -34.37 3.00
N ALA A 556 -5.07 -33.34 3.79
CA ALA A 556 -5.83 -32.08 3.76
C ALA A 556 -5.66 -31.37 2.40
N PRO A 557 -6.64 -30.54 1.95
CA PRO A 557 -6.45 -29.62 0.84
C PRO A 557 -5.20 -28.75 1.02
N VAL A 558 -4.42 -28.60 -0.05
CA VAL A 558 -3.18 -27.81 -0.05
C VAL A 558 -3.19 -26.80 -1.19
N LEU A 559 -2.89 -25.55 -0.88
CA LEU A 559 -2.57 -24.51 -1.86
C LEU A 559 -1.07 -24.22 -1.83
N PHE A 560 -0.39 -24.40 -2.95
CA PHE A 560 0.98 -23.94 -3.14
C PHE A 560 1.02 -22.65 -3.99
N ILE A 561 1.63 -21.59 -3.45
CA ILE A 561 1.85 -20.32 -4.15
C ILE A 561 3.35 -20.12 -4.33
N GLY A 562 3.87 -20.29 -5.55
CA GLY A 562 5.30 -20.17 -5.88
C GLY A 562 5.68 -18.84 -6.52
N ALA A 563 6.90 -18.39 -6.26
CA ALA A 563 7.54 -17.26 -6.90
C ALA A 563 8.26 -17.67 -8.19
N THR A 564 8.37 -16.75 -9.15
CA THR A 564 9.19 -16.95 -10.36
C THR A 564 10.66 -16.58 -10.13
N GLU A 565 10.98 -15.77 -9.11
CA GLU A 565 12.33 -15.30 -8.79
C GLU A 565 12.75 -15.51 -7.32
N PRO A 566 14.04 -15.84 -7.06
CA PRO A 566 15.00 -16.36 -8.02
C PRO A 566 14.59 -17.77 -8.48
N GLN A 567 15.08 -18.20 -9.64
CA GLN A 567 14.85 -19.56 -10.16
C GLN A 567 15.55 -20.60 -9.26
N TRP A 568 14.97 -20.91 -8.10
CA TRP A 568 15.29 -22.16 -7.40
C TRP A 568 14.99 -23.30 -8.37
N PRO A 569 15.72 -24.44 -8.33
CA PRO A 569 15.38 -25.60 -9.12
C PRO A 569 13.91 -25.87 -8.85
N ARG A 570 13.06 -25.62 -9.86
CA ARG A 570 11.62 -25.61 -9.64
C ARG A 570 11.28 -26.97 -9.06
N ALA A 571 10.48 -26.96 -8.01
CA ALA A 571 9.98 -28.16 -7.38
C ALA A 571 8.95 -28.87 -8.29
N GLU A 572 9.13 -28.82 -9.62
CA GLU A 572 8.24 -29.37 -10.65
C GLU A 572 7.91 -30.82 -10.32
N HIS A 573 8.92 -31.65 -10.03
CA HIS A 573 8.69 -33.03 -9.65
C HIS A 573 7.87 -33.17 -8.36
N ALA A 574 8.09 -32.32 -7.36
CA ALA A 574 7.34 -32.39 -6.11
C ALA A 574 5.90 -31.87 -6.27
N VAL A 575 5.72 -30.84 -7.09
CA VAL A 575 4.41 -30.28 -7.47
C VAL A 575 3.62 -31.31 -8.27
N GLU A 576 4.23 -31.97 -9.24
CA GLU A 576 3.65 -33.09 -9.99
C GLU A 576 3.28 -34.24 -9.06
N TYR A 577 4.20 -34.65 -8.18
CA TYR A 577 3.95 -35.71 -7.21
C TYR A 577 2.80 -35.36 -6.26
N PHE A 578 2.73 -34.12 -5.78
CA PHE A 578 1.61 -33.64 -4.96
C PHE A 578 0.29 -33.71 -5.72
N LYS A 579 0.24 -33.28 -6.99
CA LYS A 579 -0.96 -33.38 -7.84
C LYS A 579 -1.42 -34.82 -8.02
N GLU A 580 -0.49 -35.76 -8.14
CA GLU A 580 -0.78 -37.19 -8.27
C GLU A 580 -1.33 -37.81 -6.98
N ARG A 581 -0.89 -37.32 -5.80
CA ARG A 581 -1.22 -37.92 -4.50
C ARG A 581 -2.36 -37.22 -3.76
N ASN A 582 -2.59 -35.94 -4.01
CA ASN A 582 -3.62 -35.15 -3.34
C ASN A 582 -4.53 -34.48 -4.38
N PRO A 583 -5.79 -34.95 -4.54
CA PRO A 583 -6.72 -34.41 -5.53
C PRO A 583 -7.17 -32.96 -5.22
N ASN A 584 -6.95 -32.49 -3.99
CA ASN A 584 -7.25 -31.14 -3.52
C ASN A 584 -5.99 -30.26 -3.47
N PHE A 585 -4.91 -30.65 -4.14
CA PHE A 585 -3.72 -29.84 -4.30
C PHE A 585 -3.89 -28.83 -5.45
N GLU A 586 -3.73 -27.54 -5.13
CA GLU A 586 -3.82 -26.44 -6.07
C GLU A 586 -2.53 -25.63 -6.11
N THR A 587 -2.22 -25.05 -7.29
CA THR A 587 -1.00 -24.26 -7.47
C THR A 587 -1.28 -22.91 -8.10
N MET A 588 -0.54 -21.89 -7.70
CA MET A 588 -0.42 -20.60 -8.38
C MET A 588 1.05 -20.19 -8.44
N PHE A 589 1.47 -19.58 -9.54
CA PHE A 589 2.78 -18.94 -9.64
C PHE A 589 2.59 -17.43 -9.84
N ILE A 590 3.30 -16.63 -9.05
CA ILE A 590 3.27 -15.17 -9.10
C ILE A 590 4.63 -14.67 -9.54
N ASP A 591 4.64 -13.75 -10.50
CA ASP A 591 5.88 -13.11 -10.92
C ASP A 591 6.42 -12.23 -9.80
N GLY A 592 7.64 -12.49 -9.33
CA GLY A 592 8.22 -11.74 -8.23
C GLY A 592 9.11 -12.56 -7.30
N PRO A 593 9.53 -11.95 -6.17
CA PRO A 593 10.54 -12.51 -5.28
C PRO A 593 9.97 -13.51 -4.27
N HIS A 594 10.85 -14.28 -3.64
CA HIS A 594 10.54 -15.28 -2.61
C HIS A 594 9.54 -14.86 -1.51
N HIS A 595 9.54 -13.59 -1.12
CA HIS A 595 8.62 -13.03 -0.12
C HIS A 595 7.35 -12.46 -0.76
N LEU A 596 6.73 -13.20 -1.70
CA LEU A 596 5.49 -12.80 -2.40
C LEU A 596 4.38 -12.35 -1.44
N HIS A 597 4.25 -13.01 -0.29
CA HIS A 597 3.26 -12.67 0.74
C HIS A 597 3.49 -11.30 1.40
N MET A 598 4.63 -10.66 1.16
CA MET A 598 4.95 -9.29 1.60
C MET A 598 4.97 -8.29 0.43
N THR A 599 5.26 -8.74 -0.79
CA THR A 599 5.38 -7.87 -1.99
C THR A 599 4.13 -7.85 -2.86
N HIS A 600 3.36 -8.93 -2.86
CA HIS A 600 2.13 -9.15 -3.62
C HIS A 600 0.96 -9.53 -2.69
N VAL A 601 0.86 -8.84 -1.56
CA VAL A 601 -0.07 -9.14 -0.46
C VAL A 601 -1.50 -9.39 -0.94
N HIS A 602 -2.05 -8.48 -1.75
CA HIS A 602 -3.43 -8.60 -2.24
C HIS A 602 -3.65 -9.83 -3.12
N THR A 603 -2.72 -10.12 -4.04
CA THR A 603 -2.81 -11.28 -4.94
C THR A 603 -2.74 -12.59 -4.17
N VAL A 604 -1.82 -12.67 -3.20
CA VAL A 604 -1.68 -13.85 -2.32
C VAL A 604 -2.92 -14.02 -1.44
N ALA A 605 -3.46 -12.93 -0.90
CA ALA A 605 -4.65 -12.95 -0.05
C ALA A 605 -5.89 -13.38 -0.83
N GLU A 606 -6.12 -12.81 -2.01
CA GLU A 606 -7.25 -13.16 -2.89
C GLU A 606 -7.22 -14.65 -3.25
N ARG A 607 -6.04 -15.16 -3.63
CA ARG A 607 -5.90 -16.58 -3.98
C ARG A 607 -6.12 -17.51 -2.77
N THR A 608 -5.66 -17.08 -1.60
CA THR A 608 -5.85 -17.79 -0.33
C THR A 608 -7.33 -17.81 0.05
N GLU A 609 -8.03 -16.69 -0.04
CA GLU A 609 -9.47 -16.55 0.18
C GLU A 609 -10.27 -17.49 -0.74
N GLN A 610 -10.00 -17.47 -2.05
CA GLN A 610 -10.68 -18.35 -3.01
C GLN A 610 -10.52 -19.83 -2.65
N PHE A 611 -9.32 -20.22 -2.21
CA PHE A 611 -9.04 -21.58 -1.79
C PHE A 611 -9.76 -21.96 -0.50
N LEU A 612 -9.68 -21.12 0.53
CA LEU A 612 -10.32 -21.38 1.82
C LEU A 612 -11.84 -21.42 1.69
N ASN A 613 -12.44 -20.49 0.94
CA ASN A 613 -13.88 -20.48 0.67
C ASN A 613 -14.35 -21.77 -0.03
N LYS A 614 -13.53 -22.32 -0.93
CA LYS A 614 -13.82 -23.59 -1.61
C LYS A 614 -13.80 -24.78 -0.65
N HIS A 615 -12.78 -24.88 0.21
CA HIS A 615 -12.52 -26.09 0.98
C HIS A 615 -13.09 -26.10 2.41
N LEU A 616 -13.30 -24.93 3.02
CA LEU A 616 -13.91 -24.82 4.36
C LEU A 616 -15.44 -24.93 4.31
N SER A 617 -16.10 -24.45 3.24
CA SER A 617 -17.55 -24.54 3.07
C SER A 617 -18.08 -25.98 2.93
N HIS A 618 -17.23 -26.92 2.50
CA HIS A 618 -17.57 -28.35 2.35
C HIS A 618 -17.28 -29.18 3.61
N ALA A 619 -16.61 -28.61 4.62
CA ALA A 619 -16.26 -29.31 5.86
C ALA A 619 -17.44 -29.40 6.85
N SER A 620 -18.47 -28.56 6.69
CA SER A 620 -19.65 -28.51 7.58
C SER A 620 -20.64 -29.67 7.40
N THR A 621 -20.46 -30.52 6.38
CA THR A 621 -21.41 -31.58 6.01
C THR A 621 -20.98 -33.01 6.39
N SER A 622 -19.87 -33.20 7.12
CA SER A 622 -19.38 -34.55 7.46
C SER A 622 -18.99 -34.71 8.93
N ILE A 623 -19.98 -34.61 9.82
CA ILE A 623 -19.97 -35.36 11.08
C ILE A 623 -21.28 -36.16 11.10
N SER A 624 -21.20 -37.42 10.67
CA SER A 624 -22.34 -38.34 10.73
C SER A 624 -22.65 -38.69 12.18
N SER A 625 -23.94 -38.60 12.47
CA SER A 625 -24.63 -39.32 13.52
C SER A 625 -24.39 -40.82 13.37
N ASP A 626 -23.39 -41.36 14.06
CA ASP A 626 -23.33 -42.79 14.38
C ASP A 626 -22.87 -42.94 15.83
N ASN A 627 -23.85 -42.74 16.73
CA ASN A 627 -23.86 -43.29 18.09
C ASN A 627 -25.29 -43.27 18.61
N GLN A 628 -26.10 -44.22 18.14
CA GLN A 628 -27.28 -44.70 18.88
C GLN A 628 -27.46 -46.21 18.67
N ILE A 629 -26.90 -46.96 19.62
CA ILE A 629 -27.44 -48.09 20.42
C ILE A 629 -26.42 -49.21 20.54
#